data_AF-A0A0D3BP52-F1
#
_entry.id   AF-A0A0D3BP52-F1
#
_cell.length_a   1.000
_cell.length_b   1.000
_cell.length_c   1.000
_cell.angle_alpha   90.00
_cell.angle_beta   90.00
_cell.angle_gamma   90.00
#
_symmetry.space_group_name_H-M   'P 1'
#
loop_
_entity.id
_entity.type
_entity.pdbx_description
1 polymer ?
#
loop_
_entity_poly.entity_id
_entity_poly.type
_entity_poly.pdbx_seq_one_letter_code
_entity_poly.pdbx_strand_id
1 'polypeptide(L)'
;MKHGAAMIHFLFLKPKSVFIQIVPLGTDWAAETYYGEPAKKLGLKYIGYKIMPQESSLYDDYGKDDPVIRDPDSLNDKGWEYTKKIYLQGQIVKLDLRRFRKSISSFL
;
A
#
# COMPACT_ATOMS: atom_id res chain seq x y z
N MET A 1 -10.96 -5.62 -11.69
CA MET A 1 -12.19 -5.96 -10.93
C MET A 1 -11.93 -6.54 -9.52
N LYS A 2 -10.68 -6.69 -9.03
CA LYS A 2 -10.39 -7.23 -7.67
C LYS A 2 -10.49 -6.22 -6.51
N HIS A 3 -10.64 -4.91 -6.77
CA HIS A 3 -10.62 -3.87 -5.72
C HIS A 3 -11.97 -3.72 -4.99
N GLY A 4 -13.10 -4.01 -5.64
CA GLY A 4 -14.43 -3.82 -5.04
C GLY A 4 -14.74 -4.73 -3.84
N ALA A 5 -14.19 -5.96 -3.81
CA ALA A 5 -14.43 -6.89 -2.72
C ALA A 5 -13.77 -6.45 -1.40
N ALA A 6 -12.55 -5.91 -1.46
CA ALA A 6 -11.88 -5.34 -0.29
C ALA A 6 -12.61 -4.09 0.23
N MET A 7 -13.24 -3.33 -0.67
CA MET A 7 -14.07 -2.18 -0.33
C MET A 7 -15.31 -2.57 0.49
N ILE A 8 -15.96 -3.69 0.11
CA ILE A 8 -17.14 -4.22 0.79
C ILE A 8 -16.80 -4.67 2.22
N HIS A 9 -15.64 -5.29 2.45
CA HIS A 9 -15.29 -5.78 3.78
C HIS A 9 -15.03 -4.67 4.81
N PHE A 10 -14.51 -3.49 4.42
CA PHE A 10 -14.26 -2.43 5.40
C PHE A 10 -15.55 -1.75 5.89
N LEU A 11 -16.61 -1.75 5.07
CA LEU A 11 -17.92 -1.19 5.43
C LEU A 11 -18.57 -1.91 6.62
N PHE A 12 -18.19 -3.16 6.89
CA PHE A 12 -18.74 -3.96 8.00
C PHE A 12 -17.89 -3.90 9.28
N LEU A 13 -16.81 -3.12 9.30
CA LEU A 13 -16.00 -2.93 10.50
C LEU A 13 -16.74 -2.01 11.49
N LYS A 14 -16.75 -2.41 12.76
CA LYS A 14 -17.32 -1.56 13.83
C LYS A 14 -16.53 -0.25 13.89
N PRO A 15 -17.18 0.91 14.06
CA PRO A 15 -16.50 2.17 14.33
C PRO A 15 -15.49 2.03 15.48
N LYS A 16 -14.38 2.78 15.42
CA LYS A 16 -13.22 2.70 16.34
C LYS A 16 -12.36 1.44 16.22
N SER A 17 -12.66 0.53 15.29
CA SER A 17 -11.76 -0.58 14.95
C SER A 17 -10.53 -0.07 14.20
N VAL A 18 -9.43 -0.83 14.27
CA VAL A 18 -8.21 -0.54 13.53
C VAL A 18 -8.28 -1.21 12.16
N PHE A 19 -8.04 -0.43 11.10
CA PHE A 19 -7.92 -0.93 9.73
C PHE A 19 -6.50 -0.69 9.22
N ILE A 20 -5.79 -1.78 8.93
CA ILE A 20 -4.38 -1.75 8.54
C ILE A 20 -4.29 -2.14 7.07
N GLN A 21 -3.66 -1.29 6.26
CA GLN A 21 -3.39 -1.56 4.86
C GLN A 21 -1.89 -1.68 4.63
N ILE A 22 -1.45 -2.75 3.97
CA ILE A 22 -0.11 -2.82 3.40
C ILE A 22 -0.11 -1.98 2.12
N VAL A 23 0.78 -1.00 2.04
CA VAL A 23 0.90 -0.04 0.93
C VAL A 23 2.15 -0.40 0.12
N PRO A 24 1.99 -1.00 -1.08
CA PRO A 24 3.10 -1.30 -1.98
C PRO A 24 3.81 -0.03 -2.51
N LEU A 25 5.02 -0.18 -3.05
CA LEU A 25 5.76 0.93 -3.66
C LEU A 25 4.92 1.61 -4.76
N GLY A 26 5.00 2.93 -4.87
CA GLY A 26 4.34 3.70 -5.92
C GLY A 26 2.81 3.74 -5.86
N THR A 27 2.20 3.30 -4.75
CA THR A 27 0.73 3.22 -4.62
C THR A 27 0.14 4.08 -3.52
N ASP A 28 0.94 4.98 -2.92
CA ASP A 28 0.56 5.84 -1.80
C ASP A 28 -0.74 6.62 -2.04
N TRP A 29 -0.82 7.32 -3.18
CA TRP A 29 -2.02 8.06 -3.56
C TRP A 29 -3.24 7.14 -3.67
N ALA A 30 -3.10 6.00 -4.35
CA ALA A 30 -4.19 5.05 -4.53
C ALA A 30 -4.65 4.45 -3.18
N ALA A 31 -3.71 4.10 -2.29
CA ALA A 31 -4.03 3.60 -0.96
C ALA A 31 -4.83 4.63 -0.14
N GLU A 32 -4.39 5.89 -0.13
CA GLU A 32 -5.08 6.96 0.59
C GLU A 32 -6.47 7.25 -0.01
N THR A 33 -6.58 7.38 -1.33
CA THR A 33 -7.85 7.70 -2.00
C THR A 33 -8.88 6.58 -1.88
N TYR A 34 -8.47 5.32 -2.05
CA TYR A 34 -9.43 4.19 -2.08
C TYR A 34 -9.75 3.62 -0.71
N TYR A 35 -8.86 3.75 0.27
CA TYR A 35 -9.05 3.11 1.58
C TYR A 35 -8.76 4.04 2.76
N GLY A 36 -7.73 4.89 2.68
CA GLY A 36 -7.37 5.80 3.76
C GLY A 36 -8.47 6.80 4.11
N GLU A 37 -8.85 7.67 3.18
CA GLU A 37 -9.93 8.64 3.43
C GLU A 37 -11.28 7.97 3.71
N PRO A 38 -11.71 6.94 2.96
CA PRO A 38 -12.96 6.24 3.26
C PRO A 38 -12.98 5.62 4.65
N ALA A 39 -11.90 4.96 5.09
CA ALA A 39 -11.82 4.36 6.42
C ALA A 39 -11.90 5.42 7.54
N LYS A 40 -11.22 6.55 7.37
CA LYS A 40 -11.29 7.69 8.31
C LYS A 40 -12.71 8.26 8.39
N LYS A 41 -13.39 8.43 7.24
CA LYS A 41 -14.78 8.93 7.16
C LYS A 41 -15.78 7.99 7.85
N LEU A 42 -15.48 6.68 7.89
CA LEU A 42 -16.27 5.67 8.61
C LEU A 42 -15.90 5.54 10.10
N GLY A 43 -14.99 6.39 10.61
CA GLY A 43 -14.59 6.39 12.02
C GLY A 43 -13.66 5.23 12.40
N LEU A 44 -12.95 4.64 11.44
CA LEU A 44 -11.92 3.64 11.68
C LEU A 44 -10.58 4.32 12.00
N LYS A 45 -9.75 3.66 12.81
CA LYS A 45 -8.34 4.01 12.97
C LYS A 45 -7.55 3.43 11.80
N TYR A 46 -7.30 4.22 10.77
CA TYR A 46 -6.55 3.81 9.59
C TYR A 46 -5.03 3.83 9.83
N ILE A 47 -4.35 2.75 9.46
CA ILE A 47 -2.89 2.62 9.48
C ILE A 47 -2.42 2.11 8.11
N GLY A 48 -1.74 2.95 7.35
CA GLY A 48 -1.03 2.54 6.13
C GLY A 48 0.39 2.07 6.47
N TYR A 49 0.65 0.77 6.44
CA TYR A 49 1.99 0.22 6.52
C TYR A 49 2.66 0.33 5.15
N LYS A 50 3.48 1.37 4.96
CA LYS A 50 4.30 1.52 3.77
C LYS A 50 5.44 0.51 3.80
N ILE A 51 5.55 -0.27 2.73
CA ILE A 51 6.63 -1.24 2.60
C ILE A 51 7.95 -0.52 2.32
N MET A 52 9.05 -1.17 2.69
CA MET A 52 10.39 -0.76 2.27
C MET A 52 10.68 -1.40 0.91
N PRO A 53 11.58 -0.82 0.11
CA PRO A 53 11.96 -1.40 -1.17
C PRO A 53 12.31 -2.90 -1.09
N GLN A 54 13.04 -3.30 -0.06
CA GLN A 54 13.49 -4.68 0.14
C GLN A 54 12.36 -5.70 0.41
N GLU A 55 11.16 -5.23 0.76
CA GLU A 55 9.97 -6.08 0.87
C GLU A 55 9.24 -6.23 -0.47
N SER A 56 9.70 -5.59 -1.54
CA SER A 56 9.14 -5.70 -2.88
C SER A 56 9.99 -6.60 -3.75
N SER A 57 9.37 -7.46 -4.56
CA SER A 57 10.08 -8.18 -5.63
C SER A 57 10.78 -7.25 -6.61
N LEU A 58 10.24 -6.04 -6.81
CA LEU A 58 10.81 -5.04 -7.72
C LEU A 58 12.24 -4.66 -7.35
N TYR A 59 12.62 -4.76 -6.07
CA TYR A 59 13.98 -4.45 -5.63
C TYR A 59 15.00 -5.44 -6.20
N ASP A 60 14.62 -6.71 -6.28
CA ASP A 60 15.43 -7.77 -6.89
C ASP A 60 15.40 -7.65 -8.43
N ASP A 61 14.25 -7.29 -9.00
CA ASP A 61 14.03 -7.25 -10.46
C ASP A 61 14.72 -6.06 -11.15
N TYR A 62 14.70 -4.87 -10.53
CA TYR A 62 15.22 -3.62 -11.10
C TYR A 62 16.53 -3.16 -10.44
N GLY A 63 16.79 -3.58 -9.21
CA GLY A 63 17.93 -3.14 -8.42
C GLY A 63 17.69 -1.79 -7.72
N LYS A 64 18.52 -1.54 -6.69
CA LYS A 64 18.35 -0.42 -5.75
C LYS A 64 18.38 0.98 -6.38
N ASP A 65 19.03 1.12 -7.53
CA ASP A 65 19.32 2.41 -8.16
C ASP A 65 18.34 2.76 -9.28
N ASP A 66 17.46 1.83 -9.66
CA ASP A 66 16.46 2.06 -10.70
C ASP A 66 15.37 3.05 -10.24
N PRO A 67 14.86 3.93 -11.11
CA PRO A 67 13.75 4.83 -10.80
C PRO A 67 12.49 4.14 -10.26
N VAL A 68 12.22 2.88 -10.65
CA VAL A 68 11.13 2.07 -10.09
C VAL A 68 11.24 1.93 -8.57
N ILE A 69 12.45 1.99 -8.05
CA ILE A 69 12.74 1.89 -6.62
C ILE A 69 13.00 3.26 -5.99
N ARG A 70 13.80 4.11 -6.64
CA ARG A 70 14.25 5.38 -6.03
C ARG A 70 13.23 6.50 -6.15
N ASP A 71 12.43 6.49 -7.20
CA ASP A 71 11.50 7.58 -7.51
C ASP A 71 10.20 7.05 -8.13
N PRO A 72 9.38 6.32 -7.35
CA PRO A 72 8.13 5.77 -7.85
C PRO A 72 7.12 6.84 -8.30
N ASP A 73 7.19 8.04 -7.70
CA ASP A 73 6.29 9.15 -7.99
C ASP A 73 6.49 9.70 -9.39
N SER A 74 7.75 9.89 -9.84
CA SER A 74 7.98 10.30 -11.24
C SER A 74 7.58 9.27 -12.28
N LEU A 75 7.51 7.98 -11.90
CA LEU A 75 6.94 6.96 -12.79
C LEU A 75 5.41 6.98 -12.80
N ASN A 76 4.78 7.44 -11.73
CA ASN A 76 3.34 7.64 -11.70
C ASN A 76 2.90 8.79 -12.63
N ASP A 77 3.75 9.81 -12.81
CA ASP A 77 3.52 10.91 -13.75
C ASP A 77 3.49 10.46 -15.22
N LYS A 78 4.03 9.27 -15.53
CA LYS A 78 3.97 8.69 -16.89
C LYS A 78 2.59 8.09 -17.23
N GLY A 79 1.68 8.06 -16.26
CA GLY A 79 0.28 7.69 -16.45
C GLY A 79 -0.11 6.34 -15.85
N TRP A 80 -1.42 6.20 -15.61
CA TRP A 80 -2.02 5.13 -14.82
C TRP A 80 -1.71 3.70 -15.31
N GLU A 81 -1.69 3.46 -16.62
CA GLU A 81 -1.42 2.11 -17.13
C GLU A 81 0.02 1.66 -16.84
N TYR A 82 0.97 2.61 -16.77
CA TYR A 82 2.35 2.31 -16.41
C TYR A 82 2.46 1.96 -14.92
N THR A 83 1.90 2.81 -14.05
CA THR A 83 1.78 2.57 -12.60
C THR A 83 1.16 1.20 -12.30
N LYS A 84 0.03 0.92 -12.94
CA LYS A 84 -0.73 -0.32 -12.72
C LYS A 84 0.07 -1.54 -13.14
N LYS A 85 0.75 -1.50 -14.29
CA LYS A 85 1.56 -2.61 -14.76
C LYS A 85 2.71 -2.92 -13.80
N ILE A 86 3.45 -1.91 -13.35
CA ILE A 86 4.62 -2.10 -12.49
C ILE A 86 4.20 -2.40 -11.05
N TYR A 87 3.46 -1.48 -10.43
CA TYR A 87 3.27 -1.49 -8.98
C TYR A 87 2.04 -2.28 -8.52
N LEU A 88 0.99 -2.36 -9.33
CA LEU A 88 -0.24 -3.08 -8.96
C LEU A 88 -0.28 -4.53 -9.47
N GLN A 89 0.38 -4.82 -10.59
CA GLN A 89 0.38 -6.14 -11.22
C GLN A 89 1.74 -6.85 -11.14
N GLY A 90 2.85 -6.11 -11.26
CA GLY A 90 4.20 -6.67 -11.30
C GLY A 90 4.88 -6.85 -9.94
N GLN A 91 4.24 -6.44 -8.85
CA GLN A 91 4.85 -6.41 -7.52
C GLN A 91 4.31 -7.54 -6.63
N ILE A 92 5.23 -8.30 -6.03
CA ILE A 92 4.94 -9.22 -4.93
C ILE A 92 5.54 -8.65 -3.65
N VAL A 93 4.72 -8.56 -2.59
CA VAL A 93 5.18 -8.07 -1.28
C VAL A 93 5.61 -9.23 -0.40
N LYS A 94 6.90 -9.25 -0.03
CA LYS A 94 7.51 -10.12 0.97
C LYS A 94 7.58 -9.37 2.31
N LEU A 95 6.50 -9.42 3.08
CA LEU A 95 6.35 -8.63 4.29
C LEU A 95 7.38 -8.99 5.38
N ASP A 96 8.11 -8.00 5.89
CA ASP A 96 8.94 -8.15 7.08
C ASP A 96 8.05 -8.12 8.33
N LEU A 97 7.78 -9.31 8.88
CA LEU A 97 6.91 -9.46 10.05
C LEU A 97 7.46 -8.78 11.31
N ARG A 98 8.79 -8.61 11.44
CA ARG A 98 9.37 -7.91 12.60
C ARG A 98 9.06 -6.42 12.52
N ARG A 99 9.27 -5.80 11.36
CA ARG A 99 8.95 -4.38 11.17
C ARG A 99 7.45 -4.13 11.20
N PHE A 100 6.66 -5.00 10.56
CA PHE A 100 5.21 -4.93 10.57
C PHE A 100 4.65 -4.93 12.00
N ARG A 101 5.06 -5.90 12.84
CA ARG A 101 4.64 -5.95 14.25
C ARG A 101 5.04 -4.70 15.02
N LYS A 102 6.31 -4.27 14.90
CA LYS A 102 6.80 -3.05 15.57
C LYS A 102 5.99 -1.82 15.15
N SER A 103 5.66 -1.70 13.86
CA SER A 103 4.88 -0.60 13.33
C SER A 103 3.45 -0.59 13.86
N ILE A 104 2.82 -1.74 14.10
CA ILE A 104 1.43 -1.77 14.60
C ILE A 104 1.39 -1.55 16.10
N SER A 105 2.34 -2.11 16.85
CA SER A 105 2.43 -1.92 18.30
C SER A 105 2.65 -0.46 18.70
N SER A 106 3.17 0.40 17.82
CA SER A 106 3.27 1.84 18.10
C SER A 106 1.95 2.62 17.93
N PHE A 107 0.92 2.01 17.34
CA PHE A 107 -0.39 2.64 17.11
C PHE A 107 -1.53 2.03 17.96
N LEU A 108 -1.24 0.98 18.72
CA LEU A 108 -2.15 0.35 19.69
C LEU A 108 -1.84 0.85 21.10
#